data_AF-A0AAW2H7V3-F1
#
_entry.id   AF-A0AAW2H7V3-F1
#
_cell.length_a   1.000
_cell.length_b   1.000
_cell.length_c   1.000
_cell.angle_alpha   90.00
_cell.angle_beta   90.00
_cell.angle_gamma   90.00
#
_symmetry.space_group_name_H-M   'P 1'
#
loop_
_entity.id
_entity.type
_entity.pdbx_description
1 polymer ?
#
loop_
_entity_poly.entity_id
_entity_poly.type
_entity_poly.pdbx_seq_one_letter_code
_entity_poly.pdbx_strand_id
1 'polypeptide(L)'
;MKGAVDGGLAIPHSLKRIPGYVSEDEFDSEAFRDKLFGRILARYMKQMMENDPEKYKKTFQGYIKKGINPDDLESIYENAFKEIRKDSSRITKTRGDYTVFKEFKRVRLTKEERAARVRAKLLELEVK
;
A
#
# COMPACT_ATOMS: atom_id res chain seq x y z
N MET A 1 10.29 8.25 -7.19
CA MET A 1 11.44 8.96 -7.78
C MET A 1 11.89 10.10 -6.87
N LYS A 2 11.13 11.20 -6.74
CA LYS A 2 11.52 12.38 -5.97
C LYS A 2 12.06 12.09 -4.57
N GLY A 3 11.35 11.28 -3.76
CA GLY A 3 11.83 10.90 -2.43
C GLY A 3 13.15 10.11 -2.39
N ALA A 4 13.50 9.36 -3.45
CA ALA A 4 14.79 8.65 -3.53
C ALA A 4 15.93 9.62 -3.87
N VAL A 5 15.67 10.58 -4.76
CA VAL A 5 16.59 11.67 -5.08
C VAL A 5 16.84 12.55 -3.84
N ASP A 6 15.78 12.87 -3.09
CA ASP A 6 15.86 13.60 -1.82
C ASP A 6 16.57 12.81 -0.71
N GLY A 7 16.67 11.49 -0.89
CA GLY A 7 17.46 10.59 -0.04
C GLY A 7 18.92 10.44 -0.48
N GLY A 8 19.35 11.16 -1.52
CA GLY A 8 20.74 11.16 -2.01
C GLY A 8 21.02 10.18 -3.15
N LEU A 9 20.02 9.49 -3.70
CA LEU A 9 20.23 8.62 -4.85
C LEU A 9 20.30 9.43 -6.14
N ALA A 10 21.43 9.32 -6.85
CA ALA A 10 21.61 9.96 -8.15
C ALA A 10 20.81 9.21 -9.23
N ILE A 11 19.66 9.76 -9.62
CA ILE A 11 18.82 9.26 -10.71
C ILE A 11 18.72 10.36 -11.77
N PRO A 12 19.07 10.10 -13.05
CA PRO A 12 18.85 11.07 -14.12
C PRO A 12 17.34 11.26 -14.35
N HIS A 13 16.83 12.48 -14.13
CA HIS A 13 15.42 12.82 -14.29
C HIS A 13 15.22 14.31 -14.55
N SER A 14 14.00 14.70 -14.95
CA SER A 14 13.56 16.09 -15.05
C SER A 14 12.41 16.39 -14.07
N LEU A 15 12.17 17.67 -13.78
CA LEU A 15 11.13 18.10 -12.84
C LEU A 15 9.72 18.16 -13.49
N LYS A 16 9.59 17.95 -14.80
CA LYS A 16 8.35 18.15 -15.60
C LYS A 16 7.10 17.43 -15.10
N ARG A 17 7.25 16.35 -14.33
CA ARG A 17 6.14 15.55 -13.79
C ARG A 17 5.96 15.71 -12.27
N ILE A 18 6.75 16.58 -11.64
CA ILE A 18 6.67 16.86 -10.22
C ILE A 18 5.72 18.04 -10.00
N PRO A 19 4.80 17.97 -9.02
CA PRO A 19 3.97 19.12 -8.66
C PRO A 19 4.84 20.34 -8.35
N GLY A 20 4.45 21.52 -8.83
CA GLY A 20 5.26 22.74 -8.72
C GLY A 20 6.17 23.01 -9.92
N TYR A 21 6.21 22.14 -10.93
CA TYR A 21 6.91 22.45 -12.18
C TYR A 21 6.26 23.61 -12.95
N VAL A 22 7.05 24.65 -13.25
CA VAL A 22 6.64 25.77 -14.11
C VAL A 22 7.41 25.72 -15.44
N SER A 23 8.74 25.68 -15.38
CA SER A 23 9.63 25.57 -16.53
C SER A 23 10.88 24.76 -16.18
N GLU A 24 11.83 24.61 -17.11
CA GLU A 24 13.08 23.88 -16.84
C GLU A 24 13.94 24.58 -15.77
N ASP A 25 13.88 25.91 -15.71
CA ASP A 25 14.65 26.74 -14.76
C ASP A 25 13.84 27.17 -13.53
N GLU A 26 12.50 27.01 -13.56
CA GLU A 26 11.60 27.49 -12.51
C GLU A 26 10.77 26.36 -11.89
N PHE A 27 10.88 26.24 -10.56
CA PHE A 27 10.15 25.26 -9.76
C PHE A 27 9.55 25.89 -8.50
N ASP A 28 8.22 25.85 -8.42
CA ASP A 28 7.46 26.25 -7.24
C ASP A 28 7.57 25.20 -6.14
N SER A 29 8.47 25.47 -5.21
CA SER A 29 8.72 24.62 -4.05
C SER A 29 7.56 24.63 -3.04
N GLU A 30 6.74 25.67 -3.01
CA GLU A 30 5.61 25.79 -2.10
C GLU A 30 4.45 24.90 -2.55
N ALA A 31 4.08 24.96 -3.83
CA ALA A 31 3.08 24.05 -4.40
C ALA A 31 3.50 22.58 -4.28
N PHE A 32 4.80 22.29 -4.42
CA PHE A 32 5.34 20.96 -4.16
C PHE A 32 5.19 20.57 -2.68
N ARG A 33 5.59 21.47 -1.76
CA ARG A 33 5.52 21.27 -0.31
C ARG A 33 4.08 20.98 0.13
N ASP A 34 3.11 21.74 -0.37
CA ASP A 34 1.69 21.56 -0.08
C ASP A 34 1.18 20.17 -0.47
N LYS A 35 1.68 19.63 -1.59
CA LYS A 35 1.35 18.27 -2.01
C LYS A 35 2.11 17.22 -1.21
N LEU A 36 3.37 17.47 -0.86
CA LEU A 36 4.24 16.56 -0.13
C LEU A 36 3.78 16.33 1.32
N PHE A 37 3.45 17.40 2.04
CA PHE A 37 3.00 17.35 3.44
C PHE A 37 1.50 17.15 3.60
N GLY A 38 0.79 16.89 2.50
CA GLY A 38 -0.64 16.57 2.54
C GLY A 38 -1.55 17.74 2.89
N ARG A 39 -1.12 19.00 2.75
CA ARG A 39 -1.96 20.18 3.00
C ARG A 39 -3.19 20.24 2.10
N ILE A 40 -3.05 19.81 0.83
CA ILE A 40 -4.18 19.68 -0.09
C ILE A 40 -5.17 18.61 0.40
N LEU A 41 -4.67 17.51 0.95
CA LEU A 41 -5.51 16.45 1.53
C LEU A 41 -6.21 16.95 2.80
N ALA A 42 -5.48 17.64 3.69
CA ALA A 42 -6.03 18.23 4.90
C ALA A 42 -7.14 19.23 4.58
N ARG A 43 -6.94 20.09 3.57
CA ARG A 43 -7.98 21.03 3.08
C ARG A 43 -9.22 20.29 2.60
N TYR A 44 -9.05 19.22 1.84
CA TYR A 44 -10.16 18.38 1.38
C TYR A 44 -10.90 17.68 2.52
N MET A 45 -10.17 17.18 3.53
CA MET A 45 -10.75 16.59 4.73
C MET A 45 -11.59 17.61 5.51
N LYS A 46 -11.07 18.83 5.73
CA LYS A 46 -11.80 19.92 6.40
C LYS A 46 -13.06 20.31 5.64
N GLN A 47 -12.93 20.55 4.34
CA GLN A 47 -14.06 20.90 3.48
C GLN A 47 -15.14 19.81 3.48
N MET A 48 -14.76 18.52 3.46
CA MET A 48 -15.74 17.43 3.50
C MET A 48 -16.38 17.28 4.88
N MET A 49 -15.62 17.50 5.95
CA MET A 49 -16.12 17.46 7.33
C MET A 49 -17.19 18.52 7.58
N GLU A 50 -17.03 19.71 7.00
CA GLU A 50 -17.99 20.83 7.10
C GLU A 50 -19.23 20.62 6.21
N ASN A 51 -19.02 20.23 4.94
CA ASN A 51 -20.12 20.15 3.97
C ASN A 51 -20.95 18.86 4.09
N ASP A 52 -20.32 17.73 4.40
CA ASP A 52 -20.98 16.42 4.44
C ASP A 52 -20.29 15.49 5.47
N PRO A 53 -20.68 15.59 6.76
CA PRO A 53 -20.07 14.82 7.83
C PRO A 53 -20.36 13.32 7.71
N GLU A 54 -21.44 12.89 7.06
CA GLU A 54 -21.73 11.47 6.84
C GLU A 54 -20.78 10.86 5.81
N LYS A 55 -20.54 11.58 4.71
CA LYS A 55 -19.57 11.17 3.70
C LYS A 55 -18.17 11.18 4.27
N TYR A 56 -17.79 12.19 5.07
CA TYR A 56 -16.51 12.22 5.78
C TYR A 56 -16.28 10.97 6.62
N LYS A 57 -17.27 10.56 7.41
CA LYS A 57 -17.18 9.34 8.25
C LYS A 57 -16.97 8.07 7.42
N LYS A 58 -17.58 7.98 6.24
CA LYS A 58 -17.45 6.82 5.34
C LYS A 58 -16.11 6.81 4.61
N THR A 59 -15.68 7.95 4.05
CA THR A 59 -14.46 8.05 3.25
C THR A 59 -13.20 8.01 4.11
N PHE A 60 -13.20 8.70 5.25
CA PHE A 60 -12.05 8.83 6.16
C PHE A 60 -12.15 7.93 7.39
N GLN A 61 -12.93 6.85 7.35
CA GLN A 61 -13.11 5.92 8.47
C GLN A 61 -11.78 5.42 9.06
N GLY A 62 -10.79 5.16 8.21
CA GLY A 62 -9.45 4.73 8.64
C GLY A 62 -8.66 5.80 9.40
N TYR A 63 -8.84 7.08 9.06
CA TYR A 63 -8.23 8.20 9.77
C TYR A 63 -8.89 8.39 11.12
N ILE A 64 -10.23 8.34 11.16
CA ILE A 64 -11.02 8.45 12.40
C ILE A 64 -10.65 7.33 13.39
N LYS A 65 -10.55 6.08 12.91
CA LYS A 65 -10.13 4.93 13.75
C LYS A 65 -8.73 5.10 14.35
N LYS A 66 -7.84 5.85 13.69
CA LYS A 66 -6.47 6.11 14.14
C LYS A 66 -6.34 7.43 14.90
N GLY A 67 -7.42 8.20 15.06
CA GLY A 67 -7.40 9.51 15.71
C GLY A 67 -6.58 10.56 14.97
N ILE A 68 -6.45 10.46 13.64
CA ILE A 68 -5.65 11.40 12.84
C ILE A 68 -6.56 12.52 12.34
N ASN A 69 -6.26 13.77 12.74
CA ASN A 69 -6.97 14.94 12.26
C ASN A 69 -6.28 15.59 11.05
N PRO A 70 -6.98 16.43 10.27
CA PRO A 70 -6.40 17.12 9.13
C PRO A 70 -5.17 17.98 9.50
N ASP A 71 -5.18 18.61 10.68
CA ASP A 71 -4.10 19.47 11.16
C ASP A 71 -2.85 18.69 11.58
N ASP A 72 -2.99 17.41 11.92
CA ASP A 72 -1.89 16.55 12.36
C ASP A 72 -1.09 16.00 11.17
N LEU A 73 -1.61 16.08 9.94
CA LEU A 73 -0.98 15.41 8.77
C LEU A 73 0.41 15.94 8.45
N GLU A 74 0.62 17.26 8.49
CA GLU A 74 1.93 17.85 8.17
C GLU A 74 2.99 17.41 9.19
N SER A 75 2.64 17.44 10.48
CA SER A 75 3.57 17.06 11.56
C SER A 75 3.91 15.58 11.54
N ILE A 76 2.94 14.69 11.24
CA ILE A 76 3.18 13.25 11.08
C ILE A 76 4.19 12.99 9.97
N TYR A 77 4.02 13.61 8.80
CA TYR A 77 4.96 13.42 7.68
C TYR A 77 6.34 14.00 7.98
N GLU A 78 6.41 15.18 8.59
CA GLU A 78 7.69 15.79 8.95
C GLU A 78 8.48 14.94 9.96
N ASN A 79 7.81 14.43 10.99
CA ASN A 79 8.41 13.54 11.98
C ASN A 79 8.88 12.23 11.34
N ALA A 80 8.06 11.63 10.48
CA ALA A 80 8.45 10.43 9.74
C ALA A 80 9.71 10.64 8.89
N PHE A 81 9.83 11.77 8.18
CA PHE A 81 11.04 12.08 7.41
C PHE A 81 12.29 12.25 8.29
N LYS A 82 12.13 12.86 9.47
CA LYS A 82 13.24 12.98 10.45
C LYS A 82 13.66 11.62 10.98
N GLU A 83 12.70 10.75 11.32
CA GLU A 83 12.98 9.41 11.86
C GLU A 83 13.66 8.51 10.83
N ILE A 84 13.17 8.48 9.58
CA ILE A 84 13.78 7.69 8.49
C ILE A 84 15.23 8.12 8.23
N ARG A 85 15.53 9.42 8.34
CA ARG A 85 16.90 9.94 8.17
C ARG A 85 17.80 9.64 9.36
N LYS A 86 17.24 9.54 10.58
CA LYS A 86 17.99 9.19 11.79
C LYS A 86 18.40 7.72 11.78
N ASP A 87 17.47 6.82 11.45
CA ASP A 87 17.73 5.39 11.35
C ASP A 87 16.95 4.80 10.16
N SER A 88 17.71 4.30 9.18
CA SER A 88 17.19 3.64 7.98
C SER A 88 17.41 2.13 8.00
N SER A 89 17.86 1.58 9.13
CA SER A 89 18.11 0.15 9.28
C SER A 89 16.82 -0.66 9.14
N ARG A 90 16.94 -1.83 8.51
CA ARG A 90 15.79 -2.70 8.26
C ARG A 90 15.49 -3.53 9.51
N ILE A 91 14.29 -3.37 10.06
CA ILE A 91 13.77 -4.26 11.10
C ILE A 91 13.37 -5.61 10.47
N THR A 92 14.03 -6.70 10.88
CA THR A 92 13.69 -8.06 10.43
C THR A 92 12.61 -8.67 11.30
N LYS A 93 11.57 -9.23 10.68
CA LYS A 93 10.55 -10.01 11.38
C LYS A 93 10.97 -11.46 11.49
N THR A 94 10.85 -12.05 12.67
CA THR A 94 10.98 -13.50 12.86
C THR A 94 9.86 -14.21 12.10
N ARG A 95 10.20 -15.20 11.29
CA ARG A 95 9.20 -16.07 10.66
C ARG A 95 8.69 -17.05 11.71
N GLY A 96 7.38 -17.12 11.88
CA GLY A 96 6.74 -18.17 12.70
C GLY A 96 6.79 -19.52 12.00
N ASP A 97 6.22 -20.54 12.63
CA ASP A 97 5.99 -21.82 11.97
C ASP A 97 4.75 -21.72 11.07
N TYR A 98 4.94 -22.08 9.80
CA TYR A 98 3.90 -22.09 8.76
C TYR A 98 3.57 -23.51 8.30
N THR A 99 3.99 -24.54 9.05
CA THR A 99 3.73 -25.95 8.72
C THR A 99 2.25 -26.28 8.60
N VAL A 100 1.38 -25.63 9.37
CA VAL A 100 -0.09 -25.75 9.30
C VAL A 100 -0.61 -25.51 7.87
N PHE A 101 0.05 -24.65 7.09
CA PHE A 101 -0.36 -24.38 5.71
C PHE A 101 -0.14 -25.55 4.74
N LYS A 102 0.60 -26.59 5.15
CA LYS A 102 0.77 -27.82 4.35
C LYS A 102 -0.54 -28.58 4.19
N GLU A 103 -1.48 -28.48 5.13
CA GLU A 103 -2.77 -29.19 5.09
C GLU A 103 -3.67 -28.71 3.95
N PHE A 104 -3.60 -27.42 3.61
CA PHE A 104 -4.35 -26.85 2.48
C PHE A 104 -3.78 -27.27 1.11
N LYS A 105 -2.62 -27.94 1.07
CA LYS A 105 -2.03 -28.42 -0.17
C LYS A 105 -2.74 -29.69 -0.64
N ARG A 106 -3.44 -29.60 -1.76
CA ARG A 106 -4.01 -30.79 -2.44
C ARG A 106 -2.90 -31.77 -2.82
N VAL A 107 -2.98 -32.98 -2.30
CA VAL A 107 -2.07 -34.08 -2.63
C VAL A 107 -2.51 -34.73 -3.95
N ARG A 108 -1.55 -35.13 -4.77
CA ARG A 108 -1.84 -35.86 -6.02
C ARG A 108 -2.25 -37.29 -5.69
N LEU A 109 -3.26 -37.79 -6.39
CA LEU A 109 -3.68 -39.20 -6.29
C LEU A 109 -2.53 -40.14 -6.63
N THR A 110 -2.50 -41.28 -5.95
CA THR A 110 -1.56 -42.37 -6.22
C THR A 110 -1.90 -43.10 -7.53
N LYS A 111 -0.98 -43.93 -8.03
CA LYS A 111 -1.22 -44.74 -9.24
C LYS A 111 -2.39 -45.71 -9.05
N GLU A 112 -2.48 -46.32 -7.88
CA GLU A 112 -3.53 -47.28 -7.53
C GLU A 112 -4.91 -46.63 -7.44
N GLU A 113 -5.00 -45.46 -6.79
CA GLU A 113 -6.23 -44.66 -6.72
C GLU A 113 -6.70 -44.22 -8.11
N ARG A 114 -5.76 -43.85 -8.99
CA ARG A 114 -6.07 -43.53 -10.39
C ARG A 114 -6.59 -44.75 -11.14
N ALA A 115 -5.96 -45.91 -11.00
CA ALA A 115 -6.40 -47.15 -11.65
C ALA A 115 -7.78 -47.60 -11.14
N ALA A 116 -8.04 -47.45 -9.83
CA ALA A 116 -9.34 -47.73 -9.24
C ALA A 116 -10.44 -46.80 -9.78
N ARG A 117 -10.16 -45.49 -9.92
CA ARG A 117 -11.08 -44.54 -10.56
C ARG A 117 -11.39 -44.89 -12.02
N VAL A 118 -10.40 -45.36 -12.77
CA VAL A 118 -10.61 -45.81 -14.16
C VAL A 118 -11.51 -47.05 -14.21
N ARG A 119 -11.26 -48.05 -13.37
CA ARG A 119 -12.11 -49.26 -13.28
C ARG A 119 -13.54 -48.96 -12.85
N ALA A 120 -13.72 -48.13 -11.82
CA ALA A 120 -15.04 -47.71 -11.36
C ALA A 120 -15.81 -46.98 -12.48
N LYS A 121 -15.13 -46.12 -13.23
CA LYS A 121 -15.73 -45.39 -14.36
C LYS A 121 -16.11 -46.30 -15.54
N LEU A 122 -15.33 -47.35 -15.80
CA LEU A 122 -15.65 -48.37 -16.80
C LEU A 122 -16.90 -49.17 -16.41
N LEU A 123 -16.98 -49.65 -15.17
CA LEU A 123 -18.15 -50.39 -14.67
C LEU A 123 -19.43 -49.54 -14.70
N GLU A 124 -19.35 -48.25 -14.36
CA GLU A 124 -20.49 -47.33 -14.43
C GLU A 124 -21.00 -47.12 -15.87
N LEU A 125 -20.11 -47.21 -16.86
CA LEU A 125 -20.46 -47.11 -18.27
C LEU A 125 -21.06 -48.41 -18.83
N GLU A 126 -20.68 -49.58 -18.31
CA GLU A 126 -21.23 -50.88 -18.73
C GLU A 126 -22.64 -51.16 -18.18
N VAL A 127 -23.02 -50.50 -17.08
CA VAL A 127 -24.34 -50.64 -16.43
C VAL A 127 -25.40 -49.66 -17.02
N LYS A 128 -24.97 -48.71 -17.85
CA LYS A 128 -25.84 -47.78 -18.60
C LYS A 128 -26.12 -48.26 -20.01
#